data_AF-A0A5K0YTR3-F1
#
_entry.id   AF-A0A5K0YTR3-F1
#
_cell.length_a   1.000
_cell.length_b   1.000
_cell.length_c   1.000
_cell.angle_alpha   90.00
_cell.angle_beta   90.00
_cell.angle_gamma   90.00
#
_symmetry.space_group_name_H-M   'P 1'
#
loop_
_entity.id
_entity.type
_entity.pdbx_description
1 polymer ?
#
loop_
_entity_poly.entity_id
_entity_poly.type
_entity_poly.pdbx_seq_one_letter_code
_entity_poly.pdbx_strand_id
1 'polypeptide(L)'
;MGRRSETIILPLELLRQLKPSEFNDAHEYHEWQRRHLRVLELGLLTHPSIPLDRSNSSAQKLKEIIRAGELKPIDTGKNSEILRVLCNSVVTLAWRTSNGSPTDICHWVDGFPINLHLYISLLQACFDTKDETMVIEEVDEILELMKKTWTTLGINRSVHNVCFTWVLFQQFVITGQIEQDLLGAALTLLSEVANDAKKATDDSLYFKILSSALTSMQSWAERWLLDYHESFKKGPAGLIENVLPLALSAAKILDGGPEVTSCLSEEQADSLYGRVDAYIRSSARNAFAK
;
A
#
# COMPACT_ATOMS: atom_id res chain seq x y z
N MET A 1 30.43 14.09 14.09
CA MET A 1 30.53 13.32 12.82
C MET A 1 29.13 12.86 12.46
N GLY A 2 28.57 13.37 11.37
CA GLY A 2 27.21 13.02 10.96
C GLY A 2 27.15 11.55 10.53
N ARG A 3 26.20 10.79 11.11
CA ARG A 3 25.87 9.46 10.59
C ARG A 3 25.38 9.62 9.15
N ARG A 4 25.84 8.75 8.24
CA ARG A 4 25.36 8.74 6.85
C ARG A 4 23.84 8.54 6.86
N SER A 5 23.10 9.26 6.02
CA SER A 5 21.63 9.17 5.93
C SER A 5 21.14 7.72 5.77
N GLU A 6 21.93 6.88 5.10
CA GLU A 6 21.72 5.43 4.90
C GLU A 6 21.80 4.58 6.18
N THR A 7 22.17 5.17 7.33
CA THR A 7 22.33 4.46 8.62
C THR A 7 21.33 4.94 9.69
N ILE A 8 20.42 5.84 9.33
CA ILE A 8 19.46 6.41 10.29
C ILE A 8 18.20 5.54 10.34
N ILE A 9 17.92 4.95 11.49
CA ILE A 9 16.62 4.35 11.79
C ILE A 9 15.73 5.47 12.34
N LEU A 10 15.01 6.13 11.44
CA LEU A 10 14.27 7.37 11.74
C LEU A 10 13.33 7.22 12.95
N PRO A 11 12.48 6.19 13.07
CA PRO A 11 11.59 6.06 14.23
C PRO A 11 12.36 5.93 15.55
N LEU A 12 13.51 5.24 15.54
CA LEU A 12 14.34 5.10 16.73
C LEU A 12 14.99 6.43 17.13
N GLU A 13 15.51 7.19 16.17
CA GLU A 13 16.10 8.50 16.46
C GLU A 13 15.05 9.50 16.96
N LEU A 14 13.83 9.48 16.40
CA LEU A 14 12.72 10.30 16.88
C LEU A 14 12.35 9.97 18.34
N LEU A 15 12.24 8.68 18.68
CA LEU A 15 12.01 8.21 20.06
C LEU A 15 13.09 8.65 21.05
N ARG A 16 14.35 8.81 20.59
CA ARG A 16 15.49 9.21 21.42
C ARG A 16 15.60 10.72 21.62
N GLN A 17 15.13 11.52 20.66
CA GLN A 17 15.37 12.96 20.66
C GLN A 17 14.18 13.76 21.16
N LEU A 18 12.95 13.34 20.85
CA LEU A 18 11.74 14.06 21.24
C LEU A 18 11.30 13.69 22.66
N LYS A 19 11.08 14.71 23.48
CA LYS A 19 10.69 14.60 24.89
C LYS A 19 9.18 14.75 25.07
N PRO A 20 8.60 14.18 26.15
CA PRO A 20 7.18 14.38 26.46
C PRO A 20 6.73 15.85 26.53
N SER A 21 7.64 16.75 26.92
CA SER A 21 7.37 18.19 27.03
C SER A 21 7.14 18.90 25.69
N GLU A 22 7.42 18.24 24.56
CA GLU A 22 7.26 18.79 23.21
C GLU A 22 5.87 18.49 22.62
N PHE A 23 4.98 17.86 23.41
CA PHE A 23 3.63 17.46 23.02
C PHE A 23 2.59 18.20 23.86
N ASN A 24 1.37 18.31 23.35
CA ASN A 24 0.30 19.04 24.04
C ASN A 24 -0.13 18.34 25.32
N ASP A 25 -0.18 17.00 25.29
CA ASP A 25 -0.50 16.17 26.43
C ASP A 25 0.16 14.78 26.39
N ALA A 26 0.01 14.04 27.49
CA ALA A 26 0.58 12.70 27.65
C ALA A 26 -0.05 11.65 26.73
N HIS A 27 -1.31 11.85 26.31
CA HIS A 27 -2.01 10.93 25.42
C HIS A 27 -1.48 11.08 23.98
N GLU A 28 -1.31 12.30 23.49
CA GLU A 28 -0.69 12.58 22.20
C GLU A 28 0.73 12.01 22.13
N TYR A 29 1.53 12.21 23.19
CA TYR A 29 2.85 11.62 23.31
C TYR A 29 2.81 10.08 23.22
N HIS A 30 1.85 9.44 23.89
CA HIS A 30 1.68 7.99 23.86
C HIS A 30 1.32 7.48 22.46
N GLU A 31 0.36 8.12 21.79
CA GLU A 31 -0.04 7.78 20.43
C GLU A 31 1.12 7.97 19.44
N TRP A 32 1.92 9.03 19.62
CA TRP A 32 3.15 9.24 18.86
C TRP A 32 4.17 8.12 19.09
N GLN A 33 4.43 7.71 20.34
CA GLN A 33 5.33 6.60 20.64
C GLN A 33 4.86 5.29 20.00
N ARG A 34 3.55 4.98 20.13
CA ARG A 34 2.94 3.78 19.54
C ARG A 34 3.14 3.74 18.02
N ARG A 35 2.94 4.86 17.32
CA ARG A 35 3.20 4.95 15.88
C ARG A 35 4.65 4.59 15.53
N HIS A 36 5.64 5.13 16.25
CA HIS A 36 7.06 4.80 15.99
C HIS A 36 7.41 3.34 16.28
N LEU A 37 6.91 2.81 17.39
CA LEU A 37 7.09 1.39 17.72
C LEU A 37 6.46 0.47 16.67
N ARG A 38 5.28 0.86 16.13
CA ARG A 38 4.62 0.11 15.06
C ARG A 38 5.39 0.13 13.75
N VAL A 39 6.01 1.25 13.39
CA VAL A 39 6.87 1.33 12.20
C VAL A 39 8.10 0.42 12.36
N LEU A 40 8.72 0.38 13.54
CA LEU A 40 9.82 -0.55 13.83
C LEU A 40 9.36 -2.02 13.75
N GLU A 41 8.16 -2.32 14.26
CA GLU A 41 7.58 -3.67 14.19
C GLU A 41 7.34 -4.12 12.74
N LEU A 42 6.79 -3.24 11.90
CA LEU A 42 6.50 -3.55 10.51
C LEU A 42 7.79 -3.87 9.75
N GLY A 43 8.83 -3.03 9.88
CA GLY A 43 10.09 -3.21 9.17
C GLY A 43 10.94 -4.37 9.70
N LEU A 44 11.09 -4.50 11.02
CA LEU A 44 12.06 -5.43 11.61
C LEU A 44 11.48 -6.80 11.95
N LEU A 45 10.18 -6.90 12.21
CA LEU A 45 9.55 -8.12 12.72
C LEU A 45 8.53 -8.74 11.76
N THR A 46 7.71 -7.90 11.12
CA THR A 46 6.59 -8.37 10.29
C THR A 46 7.02 -8.60 8.84
N HIS A 47 7.78 -7.66 8.28
CA HIS A 47 8.26 -7.69 6.90
C HIS A 47 9.78 -7.49 6.82
N PRO A 48 10.59 -8.29 7.52
CA PRO A 48 12.03 -8.14 7.43
C PRO A 48 12.52 -8.66 6.07
N SER A 49 13.41 -7.90 5.40
CA SER A 49 14.04 -8.34 4.15
C SER A 49 14.89 -9.60 4.36
N ILE A 50 15.48 -9.72 5.54
CA ILE A 50 16.23 -10.89 5.98
C ILE A 50 15.32 -11.70 6.91
N PRO A 51 15.03 -12.98 6.65
CA PRO A 51 14.20 -13.79 7.53
C PRO A 51 14.71 -13.82 8.98
N LEU A 52 13.80 -13.89 9.94
CA LEU A 52 14.10 -14.00 11.36
C LEU A 52 13.92 -15.43 11.86
N ASP A 53 14.87 -15.89 12.66
CA ASP A 53 14.69 -17.10 13.47
C ASP A 53 13.72 -16.82 14.64
N ARG A 54 12.85 -17.79 14.94
CA ARG A 54 11.88 -17.73 16.04
C ARG A 54 12.57 -17.65 17.41
N SER A 55 13.79 -18.16 17.54
CA SER A 55 14.62 -18.07 18.76
C SER A 55 15.40 -16.75 18.90
N ASN A 56 15.23 -15.79 17.98
CA ASN A 56 16.01 -14.55 18.05
C ASN A 56 15.65 -13.72 19.29
N SER A 57 16.61 -13.59 20.21
CA SER A 57 16.41 -12.91 21.50
C SER A 57 16.13 -11.42 21.36
N SER A 58 16.77 -10.73 20.40
CA SER A 58 16.52 -9.32 20.11
C SER A 58 15.11 -9.10 19.56
N ALA A 59 14.61 -10.00 18.72
CA ALA A 59 13.24 -9.95 18.20
C ALA A 59 12.21 -10.17 19.33
N GLN A 60 12.47 -11.08 20.26
CA GLN A 60 11.60 -11.30 21.43
C GLN A 60 11.55 -10.07 22.34
N LYS A 61 12.71 -9.49 22.68
CA LYS A 61 12.80 -8.25 23.46
C LYS A 61 12.08 -7.09 22.79
N LEU A 62 12.23 -6.92 21.48
CA LEU A 62 11.52 -5.89 20.73
C LEU A 62 10.00 -6.08 20.82
N LYS A 63 9.50 -7.31 20.64
CA LYS A 63 8.06 -7.64 20.79
C LYS A 63 7.52 -7.32 22.18
N GLU A 64 8.29 -7.63 23.23
CA GLU A 64 7.91 -7.33 24.62
C GLU A 64 7.80 -5.82 24.85
N ILE A 65 8.76 -5.03 24.35
CA ILE A 65 8.74 -3.57 24.46
C ILE A 65 7.55 -2.98 23.70
N ILE A 66 7.27 -3.47 22.48
CA ILE A 66 6.11 -3.00 21.70
C ILE A 66 4.81 -3.27 22.46
N ARG A 67 4.59 -4.49 22.96
CA ARG A 67 3.41 -4.85 23.76
C ARG A 67 3.28 -4.02 25.03
N ALA A 68 4.39 -3.74 25.71
CA ALA A 68 4.39 -2.85 26.87
C ALA A 68 4.02 -1.41 26.47
N GLY A 69 4.52 -0.95 25.32
CA GLY A 69 4.25 0.35 24.71
C GLY A 69 2.80 0.53 24.24
N GLU A 70 2.10 -0.55 23.91
CA GLU A 70 0.66 -0.50 23.60
C GLU A 70 -0.16 -0.11 24.84
N LEU A 71 0.21 -0.63 26.01
CA LEU A 71 -0.52 -0.41 27.26
C LEU A 71 -0.20 0.94 27.92
N LYS A 72 1.05 1.39 27.82
CA LYS A 72 1.50 2.64 28.45
C LYS A 72 2.72 3.24 27.73
N PRO A 73 2.98 4.55 27.87
CA PRO A 73 4.20 5.16 27.36
C PRO A 73 5.46 4.45 27.86
N ILE A 74 6.42 4.24 26.96
CA ILE A 74 7.75 3.73 27.34
C ILE A 74 8.61 4.88 27.86
N ASP A 75 9.45 4.60 28.85
CA ASP A 75 10.43 5.57 29.33
C ASP A 75 11.51 5.81 28.26
N THR A 76 11.63 7.03 27.76
CA THR A 76 12.68 7.44 26.81
C THR A 76 13.73 8.36 27.46
N GLY A 77 13.78 8.41 28.79
CA GLY A 77 14.80 9.14 29.53
C GLY A 77 16.22 8.65 29.23
N LYS A 78 17.22 9.52 29.48
CA LYS A 78 18.64 9.21 29.20
C LYS A 78 19.17 7.96 29.92
N ASN A 79 18.58 7.61 31.07
CA ASN A 79 18.94 6.45 31.89
C ASN A 79 17.94 5.29 31.76
N SER A 80 17.02 5.35 30.79
CA SER A 80 16.00 4.34 30.60
C SER A 80 16.63 3.03 30.14
N GLU A 81 16.46 1.99 30.95
CA GLU A 81 16.84 0.63 30.56
C GLU A 81 16.01 0.13 29.38
N ILE A 82 14.72 0.47 29.33
CA ILE A 82 13.82 0.10 28.24
C ILE A 82 14.33 0.69 26.92
N LEU A 83 14.70 1.97 26.91
CA LEU A 83 15.24 2.62 25.70
C LEU A 83 16.56 2.01 25.27
N ARG A 84 17.43 1.64 26.24
CA ARG A 84 18.70 0.97 25.96
C ARG A 84 18.48 -0.41 25.32
N VAL A 85 17.57 -1.21 25.88
CA VAL A 85 17.21 -2.53 25.33
C VAL A 85 16.55 -2.38 23.95
N LEU A 86 15.68 -1.39 23.76
CA LEU A 86 15.08 -1.08 22.47
C LEU A 86 16.15 -0.76 21.43
N CYS A 87 17.06 0.16 21.73
CA CYS A 87 18.14 0.56 20.82
C CYS A 87 19.01 -0.64 20.43
N ASN A 88 19.45 -1.44 21.40
CA ASN A 88 20.29 -2.61 21.15
C ASN A 88 19.57 -3.66 20.30
N SER A 89 18.29 -3.90 20.58
CA SER A 89 17.48 -4.88 19.83
C SER A 89 17.28 -4.41 18.40
N VAL A 90 16.87 -3.16 18.20
CA VAL A 90 16.67 -2.55 16.87
C VAL A 90 17.97 -2.56 16.06
N VAL A 91 19.09 -2.15 16.65
CA VAL A 91 20.39 -2.15 15.97
C VAL A 91 20.82 -3.57 15.59
N THR A 92 20.65 -4.55 16.49
CA THR A 92 21.01 -5.94 16.20
C THR A 92 20.16 -6.53 15.07
N LEU A 93 18.88 -6.15 14.99
CA LEU A 93 17.96 -6.65 13.97
C LEU A 93 18.18 -5.99 12.61
N ALA A 94 18.52 -4.70 12.59
CA ALA A 94 18.71 -3.92 11.37
C ALA A 94 20.09 -4.15 10.71
N TRP A 95 21.15 -4.34 11.48
CA TRP A 95 22.51 -4.53 10.97
C TRP A 95 22.96 -5.99 11.06
N ARG A 96 22.21 -6.89 10.43
CA ARG A 96 22.58 -8.31 10.36
C ARG A 96 22.58 -8.84 8.93
N THR A 97 23.29 -9.93 8.71
CA THR A 97 23.22 -10.74 7.49
C THR A 97 22.24 -11.91 7.66
N SER A 98 22.05 -12.70 6.61
CA SER A 98 21.21 -13.91 6.61
C SER A 98 21.65 -14.97 7.61
N ASN A 99 22.94 -15.03 7.95
CA ASN A 99 23.47 -15.97 8.96
C ASN A 99 23.46 -15.39 10.39
N GLY A 100 22.95 -14.16 10.56
CA GLY A 100 22.88 -13.47 11.85
C GLY A 100 24.16 -12.75 12.27
N SER A 101 25.21 -12.73 11.44
CA SER A 101 26.41 -11.92 11.70
C SER A 101 26.12 -10.42 11.53
N PRO A 102 26.86 -9.53 12.22
CA PRO A 102 26.78 -8.10 11.97
C PRO A 102 27.13 -7.73 10.52
N THR A 103 26.56 -6.65 10.01
CA THR A 103 26.89 -6.06 8.70
C THR A 103 26.94 -4.54 8.79
N ASP A 104 27.57 -3.88 7.81
CA ASP A 104 27.61 -2.42 7.70
C ASP A 104 26.38 -1.84 6.96
N ILE A 105 25.54 -2.70 6.39
CA ILE A 105 24.32 -2.30 5.67
C ILE A 105 23.11 -2.33 6.62
N CYS A 106 22.36 -1.22 6.68
CA CYS A 106 21.17 -1.12 7.53
C CYS A 106 19.93 -1.63 6.78
N HIS A 107 19.38 -2.76 7.22
CA HIS A 107 18.20 -3.40 6.64
C HIS A 107 16.95 -3.23 7.52
N TRP A 108 16.69 -2.02 8.00
CA TRP A 108 15.62 -1.82 9.00
C TRP A 108 14.20 -1.84 8.42
N VAL A 109 14.03 -1.47 7.14
CA VAL A 109 12.72 -1.38 6.48
C VAL A 109 12.73 -1.94 5.06
N ASP A 110 13.81 -2.55 4.61
CA ASP A 110 13.99 -3.00 3.21
C ASP A 110 12.93 -4.00 2.74
N GLY A 111 12.33 -4.77 3.65
CA GLY A 111 11.27 -5.73 3.31
C GLY A 111 9.85 -5.15 3.41
N PHE A 112 9.71 -3.92 3.90
CA PHE A 112 8.44 -3.21 4.02
C PHE A 112 8.42 -2.03 3.04
N PRO A 113 7.41 -1.89 2.16
CA PRO A 113 7.38 -0.84 1.15
C PRO A 113 6.99 0.53 1.75
N ILE A 114 7.74 1.02 2.74
CA ILE A 114 7.45 2.27 3.45
C ILE A 114 7.37 3.46 2.49
N ASN A 115 8.26 3.52 1.50
CA ASN A 115 8.26 4.59 0.50
C ASN A 115 6.98 4.59 -0.33
N LEU A 116 6.43 3.40 -0.62
CA LEU A 116 5.15 3.26 -1.33
C LEU A 116 3.99 3.77 -0.46
N HIS A 117 3.97 3.41 0.83
CA HIS A 117 2.94 3.89 1.75
C HIS A 117 3.00 5.41 1.95
N LEU A 118 4.20 5.98 2.06
CA LEU A 118 4.40 7.43 2.10
C LEU A 118 3.89 8.06 0.81
N TYR A 119 4.20 7.47 -0.34
CA TYR A 119 3.73 7.99 -1.63
C TYR A 119 2.21 7.92 -1.79
N ILE A 120 1.57 6.82 -1.38
CA ILE A 120 0.10 6.70 -1.35
C ILE A 120 -0.51 7.76 -0.43
N SER A 121 0.10 7.99 0.74
CA SER A 121 -0.36 9.03 1.67
C SER A 121 -0.21 10.43 1.09
N LEU A 122 0.83 10.68 0.29
CA LEU A 122 0.95 11.92 -0.47
C LEU A 122 -0.18 12.03 -1.48
N LEU A 123 -0.42 11.01 -2.31
CA LEU A 123 -1.49 11.04 -3.32
C LEU A 123 -2.89 11.30 -2.74
N GLN A 124 -3.14 10.97 -1.48
CA GLN A 124 -4.38 11.31 -0.79
C GLN A 124 -4.59 12.83 -0.65
N ALA A 125 -3.54 13.65 -0.70
CA ALA A 125 -3.63 15.10 -0.73
C ALA A 125 -4.24 15.67 -2.01
N CYS A 126 -4.51 14.84 -3.03
CA CYS A 126 -5.26 15.23 -4.22
C CYS A 126 -6.77 15.38 -3.96
N PHE A 127 -7.28 14.94 -2.80
CA PHE A 127 -8.70 15.05 -2.45
C PHE A 127 -8.96 16.16 -1.44
N ASP A 128 -10.16 16.75 -1.51
CA ASP A 128 -10.57 17.80 -0.57
C ASP A 128 -10.79 17.21 0.83
N THR A 129 -10.22 17.87 1.85
CA THR A 129 -10.29 17.43 3.25
C THR A 129 -11.67 17.55 3.90
N LYS A 130 -12.55 18.37 3.33
CA LYS A 130 -13.94 18.58 3.78
C LYS A 130 -14.91 17.74 2.97
N ASP A 131 -14.61 17.55 1.69
CA ASP A 131 -15.40 16.72 0.78
C ASP A 131 -14.51 15.70 0.05
N GLU A 132 -14.32 14.54 0.67
CA GLU A 132 -13.38 13.52 0.18
C GLU A 132 -13.81 12.89 -1.16
N THR A 133 -14.99 13.22 -1.71
CA THR A 133 -15.37 12.80 -3.07
C THR A 133 -14.77 13.67 -4.16
N MET A 134 -14.30 14.87 -3.81
CA MET A 134 -13.82 15.87 -4.76
C MET A 134 -12.30 15.84 -4.88
N VAL A 135 -11.82 15.93 -6.12
CA VAL A 135 -10.42 16.23 -6.42
C VAL A 135 -10.23 17.74 -6.32
N ILE A 136 -9.14 18.20 -5.70
CA ILE A 136 -8.83 19.62 -5.57
C ILE A 136 -8.52 20.27 -6.94
N GLU A 137 -8.76 21.57 -7.06
CA GLU A 137 -8.51 22.31 -8.31
C GLU A 137 -7.00 22.30 -8.68
N GLU A 138 -6.13 22.35 -7.68
CA GLU A 138 -4.67 22.40 -7.83
C GLU A 138 -4.00 21.02 -7.96
N VAL A 139 -4.76 19.98 -8.35
CA VAL A 139 -4.25 18.60 -8.38
C VAL A 139 -3.00 18.44 -9.23
N ASP A 140 -2.91 19.11 -10.38
CA ASP A 140 -1.75 19.05 -11.27
C ASP A 140 -0.49 19.65 -10.62
N GLU A 141 -0.64 20.71 -9.84
CA GLU A 141 0.45 21.40 -9.14
C GLU A 141 0.96 20.53 -7.97
N ILE A 142 0.03 19.89 -7.26
CA ILE A 142 0.33 18.91 -6.21
C ILE A 142 1.07 17.70 -6.79
N LEU A 143 0.60 17.15 -7.91
CA LEU A 143 1.25 16.02 -8.58
C LEU A 143 2.65 16.38 -9.09
N GLU A 144 2.85 17.57 -9.66
CA GLU A 144 4.17 18.02 -10.09
C GLU A 144 5.12 18.27 -8.90
N LEU A 145 4.59 18.67 -7.73
CA LEU A 145 5.37 18.74 -6.50
C LEU A 145 5.76 17.34 -6.00
N MET A 146 4.84 16.38 -6.00
CA MET A 146 5.09 14.99 -5.61
C MET A 146 6.12 14.31 -6.51
N LYS A 147 6.11 14.61 -7.81
CA LYS A 147 7.09 14.12 -8.76
C LYS A 147 8.54 14.47 -8.38
N LYS A 148 8.76 15.59 -7.68
CA LYS A 148 10.10 15.94 -7.15
C LYS A 148 10.59 14.97 -6.08
N THR A 149 9.68 14.22 -5.45
CA THR A 149 10.00 13.22 -4.42
C THR A 149 10.30 11.83 -5.00
N TRP A 150 10.01 11.60 -6.29
CA TRP A 150 10.09 10.28 -6.94
C TRP A 150 11.44 9.60 -6.78
N THR A 151 12.53 10.32 -7.06
CA THR A 151 13.89 9.78 -6.94
C THR A 151 14.26 9.39 -5.51
N THR A 152 13.74 10.12 -4.52
CA THR A 152 13.99 9.87 -3.10
C THR A 152 13.18 8.67 -2.60
N LEU A 153 11.95 8.52 -3.09
CA LEU A 153 11.05 7.43 -2.70
C LEU A 153 11.24 6.16 -3.57
N GLY A 154 12.05 6.22 -4.62
CA GLY A 154 12.19 5.11 -5.58
C GLY A 154 10.94 4.89 -6.43
N ILE A 155 10.17 5.96 -6.66
CA ILE A 155 8.98 5.94 -7.50
C ILE A 155 9.36 6.33 -8.92
N ASN A 156 8.82 5.63 -9.90
CA ASN A 156 8.90 6.01 -11.31
C ASN A 156 7.48 6.25 -11.85
N ARG A 157 7.37 6.69 -13.10
CA ARG A 157 6.07 6.95 -13.73
C ARG A 157 5.13 5.74 -13.66
N SER A 158 5.62 4.55 -13.97
CA SER A 158 4.79 3.34 -14.02
C SER A 158 4.28 2.93 -12.64
N VAL A 159 5.11 3.03 -11.60
CA VAL A 159 4.68 2.82 -10.20
C VAL A 159 3.67 3.89 -9.79
N HIS A 160 3.88 5.15 -10.17
CA HIS A 160 2.92 6.22 -9.89
C HIS A 160 1.57 5.95 -10.56
N ASN A 161 1.55 5.56 -11.83
CA ASN A 161 0.33 5.25 -12.56
C ASN A 161 -0.50 4.18 -11.85
N VAL A 162 0.15 3.11 -11.37
CA VAL A 162 -0.51 2.06 -10.56
C VAL A 162 -1.03 2.61 -9.24
N CYS A 163 -0.22 3.36 -8.50
CA CYS A 163 -0.62 3.92 -7.20
C CYS A 163 -1.78 4.91 -7.34
N PHE A 164 -1.76 5.77 -8.35
CA PHE A 164 -2.77 6.79 -8.53
C PHE A 164 -4.09 6.18 -9.02
N THR A 165 -4.02 5.20 -9.94
CA THR A 165 -5.17 4.36 -10.29
C THR A 165 -5.80 3.72 -9.05
N TRP A 166 -4.97 3.12 -8.19
CA TRP A 166 -5.42 2.53 -6.93
C TRP A 166 -6.05 3.55 -5.99
N VAL A 167 -5.43 4.72 -5.80
CA VAL A 167 -5.91 5.75 -4.88
C VAL A 167 -7.25 6.33 -5.33
N LEU A 168 -7.44 6.62 -6.62
CA LEU A 168 -8.74 7.05 -7.16
C LEU A 168 -9.83 6.00 -6.95
N PHE A 169 -9.51 4.74 -7.26
CA PHE A 169 -10.42 3.62 -7.03
C PHE A 169 -10.76 3.44 -5.54
N GLN A 170 -9.76 3.49 -4.68
CA GLN A 170 -9.94 3.36 -3.24
C GLN A 170 -10.82 4.50 -2.70
N GLN A 171 -10.60 5.73 -3.17
CA GLN A 171 -11.38 6.90 -2.78
C GLN A 171 -12.85 6.74 -3.18
N PHE A 172 -13.11 6.30 -4.42
CA PHE A 172 -14.45 5.95 -4.88
C PHE A 172 -15.13 4.89 -3.99
N VAL A 173 -14.39 3.85 -3.57
CA VAL A 173 -14.95 2.79 -2.73
C VAL A 173 -15.25 3.28 -1.31
N ILE A 174 -14.32 4.00 -0.68
CA ILE A 174 -14.44 4.47 0.71
C ILE A 174 -15.55 5.51 0.84
N THR A 175 -15.73 6.36 -0.16
CA THR A 175 -16.81 7.37 -0.20
C THR A 175 -18.18 6.78 -0.54
N GLY A 176 -18.33 5.45 -0.62
CA GLY A 176 -19.63 4.82 -0.83
C GLY A 176 -20.12 4.88 -2.27
N GLN A 177 -19.21 4.97 -3.24
CA GLN A 177 -19.51 4.98 -4.67
C GLN A 177 -20.32 6.21 -5.13
N ILE A 178 -20.21 7.33 -4.42
CA ILE A 178 -20.95 8.56 -4.69
C ILE A 178 -20.49 9.18 -6.01
N GLU A 179 -19.17 9.36 -6.18
CA GLU A 179 -18.61 10.06 -7.34
C GLU A 179 -18.09 9.08 -8.40
N GLN A 180 -18.89 8.82 -9.44
CA GLN A 180 -18.53 7.87 -10.50
C GLN A 180 -17.35 8.35 -11.35
N ASP A 181 -17.12 9.66 -11.41
CA ASP A 181 -16.00 10.23 -12.17
C ASP A 181 -14.64 9.77 -11.61
N LEU A 182 -14.53 9.49 -10.30
CA LEU A 182 -13.33 8.90 -9.71
C LEU A 182 -13.03 7.50 -10.28
N LEU A 183 -14.08 6.68 -10.46
CA LEU A 183 -13.94 5.37 -11.08
C LEU A 183 -13.63 5.50 -12.58
N GLY A 184 -14.24 6.46 -13.28
CA GLY A 184 -13.93 6.77 -14.68
C GLY A 184 -12.48 7.22 -14.89
N ALA A 185 -11.96 8.06 -13.98
CA ALA A 185 -10.57 8.48 -13.97
C ALA A 185 -9.61 7.29 -13.71
N ALA A 186 -9.96 6.43 -12.75
CA ALA A 186 -9.20 5.20 -12.49
C ALA A 186 -9.16 4.28 -13.73
N LEU A 187 -10.27 4.12 -14.46
CA LEU A 187 -10.30 3.35 -15.71
C LEU A 187 -9.44 3.97 -16.82
N THR A 188 -9.45 5.29 -16.93
CA THR A 188 -8.59 6.01 -17.87
C THR A 188 -7.12 5.74 -17.58
N LEU A 189 -6.69 5.88 -16.31
CA LEU A 189 -5.31 5.58 -15.91
C LEU A 189 -4.95 4.10 -16.02
N LEU A 190 -5.92 3.20 -15.82
CA LEU A 190 -5.72 1.77 -15.99
C LEU A 190 -5.29 1.41 -17.43
N SER A 191 -5.69 2.21 -18.41
CA SER A 191 -5.21 2.07 -19.80
C SER A 191 -3.72 2.44 -19.94
N GLU A 192 -3.23 3.43 -19.19
CA GLU A 192 -1.79 3.73 -19.11
C GLU A 192 -1.04 2.61 -18.40
N VAL A 193 -1.59 2.10 -17.29
CA VAL A 193 -1.03 0.97 -16.54
C VAL A 193 -0.89 -0.26 -17.43
N ALA A 194 -1.89 -0.56 -18.28
CA ALA A 194 -1.81 -1.65 -19.25
C ALA A 194 -0.67 -1.46 -20.26
N ASN A 195 -0.39 -0.23 -20.69
CA ASN A 195 0.71 0.08 -21.59
C ASN A 195 2.08 -0.02 -20.89
N ASP A 196 2.15 0.37 -19.62
CA ASP A 196 3.36 0.27 -18.80
C ASP A 196 3.71 -1.19 -18.51
N ALA A 197 2.71 -2.03 -18.19
CA ALA A 197 2.90 -3.45 -17.91
C ALA A 197 3.52 -4.21 -19.10
N LYS A 198 3.19 -3.85 -20.33
CA LYS A 198 3.77 -4.42 -21.56
C LYS A 198 5.23 -4.04 -21.79
N LYS A 199 5.67 -2.90 -21.24
CA LYS A 199 7.04 -2.38 -21.41
C LYS A 199 7.96 -2.81 -20.27
N ALA A 200 7.40 -3.18 -19.12
CA ALA A 200 8.15 -3.62 -17.96
C ALA A 200 8.73 -5.02 -18.23
N THR A 201 10.05 -5.11 -18.37
CA THR A 201 10.72 -6.37 -18.71
C THR A 201 11.32 -7.11 -17.52
N ASP A 202 11.55 -6.48 -16.35
CA ASP A 202 12.15 -7.18 -15.20
C ASP A 202 11.99 -6.51 -13.81
N ASP A 203 10.98 -5.65 -13.60
CA ASP A 203 10.80 -4.98 -12.31
C ASP A 203 9.90 -5.80 -11.36
N SER A 204 10.53 -6.68 -10.57
CA SER A 204 9.85 -7.53 -9.58
C SER A 204 9.01 -6.73 -8.57
N LEU A 205 9.42 -5.50 -8.22
CA LEU A 205 8.68 -4.66 -7.29
C LEU A 205 7.43 -4.08 -7.96
N TYR A 206 7.59 -3.54 -9.17
CA TYR A 206 6.48 -3.04 -9.97
C TYR A 206 5.39 -4.10 -10.16
N PHE A 207 5.76 -5.32 -10.57
CA PHE A 207 4.79 -6.40 -10.79
C PHE A 207 4.09 -6.85 -9.50
N LYS A 208 4.76 -6.81 -8.34
CA LYS A 208 4.11 -7.08 -7.04
C LYS A 208 3.08 -6.01 -6.71
N ILE A 209 3.41 -4.74 -6.89
CA ILE A 209 2.50 -3.61 -6.64
C ILE A 209 1.30 -3.68 -7.58
N LEU A 210 1.57 -3.87 -8.89
CA LEU A 210 0.56 -4.03 -9.93
C LEU A 210 -0.40 -5.18 -9.60
N SER A 211 0.13 -6.38 -9.36
CA SER A 211 -0.69 -7.55 -9.09
C SER A 211 -1.55 -7.38 -7.84
N SER A 212 -1.00 -6.78 -6.78
CA SER A 212 -1.73 -6.52 -5.54
C SER A 212 -2.88 -5.53 -5.74
N ALA A 213 -2.65 -4.44 -6.46
CA ALA A 213 -3.67 -3.43 -6.75
C ALA A 213 -4.77 -4.01 -7.64
N LEU A 214 -4.40 -4.63 -8.76
CA LEU A 214 -5.36 -5.17 -9.73
C LEU A 214 -6.19 -6.32 -9.17
N THR A 215 -5.59 -7.23 -8.39
CA THR A 215 -6.34 -8.32 -7.73
C THR A 215 -7.40 -7.76 -6.78
N SER A 216 -7.06 -6.68 -6.05
CA SER A 216 -7.98 -6.03 -5.11
C SER A 216 -9.13 -5.34 -5.85
N MET A 217 -8.83 -4.61 -6.93
CA MET A 217 -9.82 -3.95 -7.79
C MET A 217 -10.74 -4.96 -8.48
N GLN A 218 -10.17 -6.03 -9.04
CA GLN A 218 -10.91 -7.12 -9.66
C GLN A 218 -11.81 -7.83 -8.65
N SER A 219 -11.29 -8.22 -7.49
CA SER A 219 -12.07 -8.90 -6.44
C SER A 219 -13.24 -8.03 -5.95
N TRP A 220 -13.05 -6.71 -5.90
CA TRP A 220 -14.15 -5.80 -5.60
C TRP A 220 -15.18 -5.80 -6.73
N ALA A 221 -14.76 -5.64 -7.98
CA ALA A 221 -15.68 -5.59 -9.12
C ALA A 221 -16.45 -6.90 -9.31
N GLU A 222 -15.79 -8.04 -9.17
CA GLU A 222 -16.39 -9.37 -9.29
C GLU A 222 -17.47 -9.62 -8.23
N ARG A 223 -17.31 -9.11 -7.00
CA ARG A 223 -18.37 -9.19 -5.98
C ARG A 223 -19.67 -8.50 -6.42
N TRP A 224 -19.56 -7.40 -7.14
CA TRP A 224 -20.74 -6.69 -7.69
C TRP A 224 -21.32 -7.44 -8.88
N LEU A 225 -20.46 -7.93 -9.79
CA LEU A 225 -20.88 -8.58 -11.03
C LEU A 225 -21.48 -9.98 -10.82
N LEU A 226 -20.97 -10.76 -9.86
CA LEU A 226 -21.46 -12.12 -9.58
C LEU A 226 -22.90 -12.16 -9.04
N ASP A 227 -23.41 -11.03 -8.53
CA ASP A 227 -24.78 -10.85 -8.04
C ASP A 227 -25.38 -9.53 -8.55
N TYR A 228 -25.13 -9.19 -9.82
CA TYR A 228 -25.44 -7.87 -10.36
C TYR A 228 -26.93 -7.50 -10.28
N HIS A 229 -27.85 -8.48 -10.34
CA HIS A 229 -29.30 -8.22 -10.23
C HIS A 229 -29.67 -7.57 -8.90
N GLU A 230 -28.93 -7.86 -7.84
CA GLU A 230 -29.20 -7.35 -6.49
C GLU A 230 -28.23 -6.22 -6.11
N SER A 231 -26.96 -6.35 -6.48
CA SER A 231 -25.92 -5.35 -6.21
C SER A 231 -26.22 -4.01 -6.88
N PHE A 232 -26.62 -4.00 -8.16
CA PHE A 232 -26.88 -2.74 -8.89
C PHE A 232 -28.32 -2.25 -8.75
N LYS A 233 -29.27 -3.09 -8.30
CA LYS A 233 -30.64 -2.65 -7.98
C LYS A 233 -30.68 -1.62 -6.87
N LYS A 234 -29.74 -1.68 -5.93
CA LYS A 234 -29.60 -0.73 -4.82
C LYS A 234 -28.50 0.32 -5.05
N GLY A 235 -27.73 0.18 -6.13
CA GLY A 235 -26.59 1.02 -6.43
C GLY A 235 -26.94 2.23 -7.31
N PRO A 236 -25.97 3.16 -7.49
CA PRO A 236 -26.10 4.25 -8.43
C PRO A 236 -26.40 3.74 -9.85
N ALA A 237 -27.33 4.40 -10.55
CA ALA A 237 -27.62 4.09 -11.95
C ALA A 237 -26.36 4.28 -12.81
N GLY A 238 -26.17 3.41 -13.80
CA GLY A 238 -25.01 3.46 -14.71
C GLY A 238 -23.71 2.88 -14.14
N LEU A 239 -23.62 2.56 -12.84
CA LEU A 239 -22.37 2.08 -12.24
C LEU A 239 -21.82 0.80 -12.91
N ILE A 240 -22.70 -0.07 -13.40
CA ILE A 240 -22.31 -1.29 -14.11
C ILE A 240 -21.46 -1.01 -15.36
N GLU A 241 -21.68 0.14 -16.01
CA GLU A 241 -20.94 0.57 -17.20
C GLU A 241 -19.46 0.81 -16.91
N ASN A 242 -19.10 1.12 -15.67
CA ASN A 242 -17.73 1.31 -15.23
C ASN A 242 -17.16 0.07 -14.52
N VAL A 243 -17.99 -0.66 -13.76
CA VAL A 243 -17.54 -1.84 -12.99
C VAL A 243 -17.17 -3.02 -13.91
N LEU A 244 -17.91 -3.24 -15.00
CA LEU A 244 -17.59 -4.32 -15.93
C LEU A 244 -16.25 -4.07 -16.66
N PRO A 245 -15.99 -2.89 -17.27
CA PRO A 245 -14.67 -2.57 -17.83
C PRO A 245 -13.55 -2.66 -16.81
N LEU A 246 -13.78 -2.29 -15.55
CA LEU A 246 -12.79 -2.41 -14.49
C LEU A 246 -12.37 -3.88 -14.30
N ALA A 247 -13.34 -4.78 -14.11
CA ALA A 247 -13.08 -6.20 -13.90
C ALA A 247 -12.33 -6.82 -15.08
N LEU A 248 -12.77 -6.53 -16.31
CA LEU A 248 -12.16 -7.09 -17.52
C LEU A 248 -10.77 -6.52 -17.80
N SER A 249 -10.55 -5.23 -17.54
CA SER A 249 -9.24 -4.59 -17.74
C SER A 249 -8.23 -5.09 -16.71
N ALA A 250 -8.62 -5.20 -15.44
CA ALA A 250 -7.78 -5.76 -14.39
C ALA A 250 -7.43 -7.23 -14.70
N ALA A 251 -8.42 -8.05 -15.07
CA ALA A 251 -8.20 -9.43 -15.49
C ALA A 251 -7.22 -9.53 -16.66
N LYS A 252 -7.42 -8.72 -17.70
CA LYS A 252 -6.58 -8.71 -18.90
C LYS A 252 -5.13 -8.37 -18.59
N ILE A 253 -4.87 -7.40 -17.70
CA ILE A 253 -3.49 -7.03 -17.33
C ILE A 253 -2.85 -8.11 -16.45
N LEU A 254 -3.62 -8.78 -15.59
CA LEU A 254 -3.14 -9.88 -14.76
C LEU A 254 -2.83 -11.15 -15.57
N ASP A 255 -3.71 -11.50 -16.52
CA ASP A 255 -3.60 -12.69 -17.37
C ASP A 255 -2.57 -12.47 -18.50
N GLY A 256 -2.41 -11.24 -18.96
CA GLY A 256 -1.50 -10.84 -20.02
C GLY A 256 -0.11 -10.47 -19.52
N GLY A 257 0.65 -11.46 -19.03
CA GLY A 257 2.06 -11.32 -18.63
C GLY A 257 2.95 -10.61 -19.69
N PRO A 258 4.24 -10.36 -19.41
CA PRO A 258 5.11 -9.44 -20.20
C PRO A 258 5.29 -9.77 -21.70
N GLU A 259 4.70 -10.85 -22.21
CA GLU A 259 4.66 -11.22 -23.62
C GLU A 259 3.26 -11.05 -24.23
N VAL A 260 2.76 -9.83 -24.44
CA VAL A 260 1.51 -9.64 -25.21
C VAL A 260 1.58 -8.47 -26.19
N THR A 261 1.75 -8.84 -27.46
CA THR A 261 1.55 -8.08 -28.69
C THR A 261 0.16 -7.42 -28.72
N SER A 262 -0.02 -6.37 -29.52
CA SER A 262 -1.20 -5.49 -29.57
C SER A 262 -2.58 -6.12 -29.84
N CYS A 263 -2.66 -7.43 -30.07
CA CYS A 263 -3.90 -8.16 -30.35
C CYS A 263 -4.23 -9.10 -29.18
N LEU A 264 -5.51 -9.16 -28.80
CA LEU A 264 -5.99 -10.23 -27.90
C LEU A 264 -5.67 -11.58 -28.58
N SER A 265 -4.96 -12.48 -27.89
CA SER A 265 -4.93 -13.86 -28.33
C SER A 265 -6.35 -14.45 -28.23
N GLU A 266 -6.67 -15.42 -29.08
CA GLU A 266 -7.97 -16.11 -29.03
C GLU A 266 -8.22 -16.68 -27.62
N GLU A 267 -7.18 -17.22 -26.97
CA GLU A 267 -7.22 -17.71 -25.59
C GLU A 267 -7.58 -16.64 -24.55
N GLN A 268 -7.05 -15.41 -24.69
CA GLN A 268 -7.38 -14.30 -23.79
C GLN A 268 -8.81 -13.80 -24.01
N ALA A 269 -9.26 -13.75 -25.26
CA ALA A 269 -10.64 -13.38 -25.57
C ALA A 269 -11.61 -14.41 -24.99
N ASP A 270 -11.34 -15.71 -25.18
CA ASP A 270 -12.14 -16.82 -24.64
C ASP A 270 -12.18 -16.79 -23.10
N SER A 271 -11.07 -16.48 -22.44
CA SER A 271 -11.03 -16.28 -20.99
C SER A 271 -11.96 -15.15 -20.53
N LEU A 272 -11.92 -13.99 -21.19
CA LEU A 272 -12.78 -12.86 -20.86
C LEU A 272 -14.26 -13.16 -21.12
N TYR A 273 -14.59 -13.82 -22.23
CA TYR A 273 -15.97 -14.30 -22.50
C TYR A 273 -16.45 -15.28 -21.43
N GLY A 274 -15.60 -16.23 -21.04
CA GLY A 274 -15.88 -17.19 -19.97
C GLY A 274 -16.17 -16.51 -18.63
N ARG A 275 -15.45 -15.43 -18.30
CA ARG A 275 -15.71 -14.62 -17.09
C ARG A 275 -17.07 -13.92 -17.15
N VAL A 276 -17.40 -13.28 -18.27
CA VAL A 276 -18.71 -12.61 -18.44
C VAL A 276 -19.85 -13.62 -18.32
N ASP A 277 -19.73 -14.78 -18.97
CA ASP A 277 -20.71 -15.87 -18.88
C ASP A 277 -20.82 -16.42 -17.45
N ALA A 278 -19.71 -16.49 -16.70
CA ALA A 278 -19.74 -16.85 -15.28
C ALA A 278 -20.51 -15.82 -14.44
N TYR A 279 -20.32 -14.51 -14.67
CA TYR A 279 -21.07 -13.46 -13.98
C TYR A 279 -22.56 -13.56 -14.28
N ILE A 280 -22.94 -13.75 -15.55
CA ILE A 280 -24.34 -13.90 -15.97
C ILE A 280 -24.98 -15.10 -15.30
N ARG A 281 -24.36 -16.28 -15.40
CA ARG A 281 -24.90 -17.52 -14.83
C ARG A 281 -24.99 -17.46 -13.30
N SER A 282 -23.98 -16.91 -12.63
CA SER A 282 -23.98 -16.74 -11.17
C SER A 282 -25.12 -15.82 -10.71
N SER A 283 -25.21 -14.65 -11.32
CA SER A 283 -26.20 -13.64 -10.96
C SER A 283 -27.63 -14.11 -11.27
N ALA A 284 -27.85 -14.77 -12.42
CA ALA A 284 -29.13 -15.37 -12.75
C ALA A 284 -29.52 -16.46 -11.74
N ARG A 285 -28.59 -17.37 -11.41
CA ARG A 285 -28.84 -18.43 -10.42
C ARG A 285 -29.25 -17.83 -9.07
N ASN A 286 -28.59 -16.77 -8.61
CA ASN A 286 -28.91 -16.12 -7.34
C ASN A 286 -30.28 -15.42 -7.40
N ALA A 287 -30.61 -14.77 -8.52
CA ALA A 287 -31.89 -14.11 -8.72
C ALA A 287 -33.07 -15.10 -8.72
N PHE A 288 -32.91 -16.29 -9.32
CA PHE A 288 -33.95 -17.34 -9.35
C PHE A 288 -34.01 -18.19 -8.07
N ALA A 289 -33.03 -18.09 -7.17
CA ALA A 289 -33.03 -18.79 -5.89
C ALA A 289 -33.74 -18.02 -4.77
N LYS A 290 -34.17 -16.77 -5.03
CA LYS A 290 -34.94 -15.91 -4.13
C LYS A 290 -36.42 -15.96 -4.49
#